data_AF-A0A543G677-F1
#
_entry.id   AF-A0A543G677-F1
#
_cell.length_a   1.000
_cell.length_b   1.000
_cell.length_c   1.000
_cell.angle_alpha   90.00
_cell.angle_beta   90.00
_cell.angle_gamma   90.00
#
_symmetry.space_group_name_H-M   'P 1'
#
loop_
_entity.id
_entity.type
_entity.pdbx_description
1 polymer ?
#
loop_
_entity_poly.entity_id
_entity_poly.type
_entity_poly.pdbx_seq_one_letter_code
_entity_poly.pdbx_strand_id
1 'polypeptide(L)'
;MSNKKLIAESIYLLLIFFFSYTSINKLMNLDSFRTNLIKTTLFSEEFANIFSVIIIIIEISIILLLIISKMKGLLVFCFLILSFTLYISFLRYKGLYEICGCGGILNGLSYKYHILINIRLIISSLYSFYIFNYISDEK
;
A
#
# COMPACT_ATOMS: atom_id res chain seq x y z
N MET A 1 -20.28 -13.23 -17.48
CA MET A 1 -19.92 -11.94 -16.84
C MET A 1 -20.07 -11.93 -15.31
N SER A 2 -21.14 -12.49 -14.73
CA SER A 2 -21.40 -12.42 -13.27
C SER A 2 -20.21 -12.87 -12.39
N ASN A 3 -19.63 -14.04 -12.67
CA ASN A 3 -18.54 -14.58 -11.83
C ASN A 3 -17.27 -13.72 -11.85
N LYS A 4 -16.88 -13.15 -13.01
CA LYS A 4 -15.69 -12.28 -13.11
C LYS A 4 -15.88 -11.00 -12.29
N LYS A 5 -17.08 -10.42 -12.33
CA LYS A 5 -17.44 -9.25 -11.53
C LYS A 5 -17.37 -9.55 -10.04
N LEU A 6 -17.95 -10.67 -9.61
CA LEU A 6 -17.95 -11.08 -8.21
C LEU A 6 -16.52 -11.33 -7.69
N ILE A 7 -15.66 -11.92 -8.51
CA ILE A 7 -14.23 -12.07 -8.19
C ILE A 7 -13.55 -10.71 -8.06
N ALA A 8 -13.75 -9.79 -9.00
CA ALA A 8 -13.18 -8.44 -8.95
C ALA A 8 -13.67 -7.64 -7.73
N GLU A 9 -14.95 -7.76 -7.36
CA GLU A 9 -15.50 -7.15 -6.15
C GLU A 9 -14.87 -7.73 -4.88
N SER A 10 -14.71 -9.06 -4.83
CA SER A 10 -14.06 -9.73 -3.69
C SER A 10 -12.60 -9.28 -3.53
N ILE A 11 -11.85 -9.20 -4.64
CA ILE A 11 -10.48 -8.70 -4.65
C ILE A 11 -10.44 -7.25 -4.20
N TYR A 12 -11.29 -6.39 -4.74
CA TYR A 12 -11.37 -4.98 -4.38
C TYR A 12 -11.63 -4.78 -2.87
N LEU A 13 -12.56 -5.54 -2.28
CA LEU A 13 -12.82 -5.50 -0.85
C LEU A 13 -11.63 -5.99 -0.02
N LEU A 14 -10.95 -7.05 -0.48
CA LEU A 14 -9.72 -7.54 0.16
C LEU A 14 -8.61 -6.48 0.13
N LEU A 15 -8.44 -5.76 -0.97
CA LEU A 15 -7.46 -4.67 -1.08
C LEU A 15 -7.74 -3.57 -0.07
N ILE A 16 -9.00 -3.13 0.05
CA ILE A 16 -9.40 -2.14 1.07
C ILE A 16 -9.11 -2.65 2.47
N PHE A 17 -9.55 -3.87 2.78
CA PHE A 17 -9.36 -4.46 4.10
C PHE A 17 -7.88 -4.55 4.47
N PHE A 18 -7.06 -5.14 3.59
CA PHE A 18 -5.64 -5.31 3.82
C PHE A 18 -4.94 -3.97 3.98
N PHE A 19 -5.22 -3.00 3.10
CA PHE A 19 -4.58 -1.70 3.15
C PHE A 19 -4.99 -0.91 4.39
N SER A 20 -6.27 -0.98 4.78
CA SER A 20 -6.78 -0.40 6.03
C SER A 20 -6.10 -0.99 7.24
N TYR A 21 -5.98 -2.32 7.31
CA TYR A 21 -5.25 -3.00 8.37
C TYR A 21 -3.81 -2.50 8.48
N THR A 22 -3.09 -2.41 7.35
CA THR A 22 -1.69 -1.95 7.36
C THR A 22 -1.55 -0.48 7.80
N SER A 23 -2.44 0.39 7.34
CA SER A 23 -2.40 1.83 7.67
C SER A 23 -2.79 2.08 9.12
N ILE A 24 -3.82 1.40 9.64
CA ILE A 24 -4.22 1.49 11.04
C ILE A 24 -3.10 0.99 11.96
N ASN A 25 -2.46 -0.14 11.64
CA ASN A 25 -1.32 -0.63 12.43
C ASN A 25 -0.16 0.37 12.44
N LYS A 26 0.08 1.05 11.32
CA LYS A 26 1.11 2.09 11.23
C LYS A 26 0.74 3.32 12.06
N LEU A 27 -0.51 3.74 12.03
CA LEU A 27 -1.03 4.84 12.85
C LEU A 27 -0.93 4.53 14.35
N MET A 28 -1.32 3.32 14.77
CA MET A 28 -1.23 2.88 16.17
C MET A 28 0.22 2.79 16.67
N ASN A 29 1.18 2.53 15.77
CA ASN A 29 2.60 2.39 16.09
C ASN A 29 3.43 3.50 15.44
N LEU A 30 2.92 4.74 15.45
CA LEU A 30 3.52 5.88 14.78
C LEU A 30 4.97 6.13 15.23
N ASP A 31 5.26 6.04 16.52
CA ASP A 31 6.62 6.24 17.05
C ASP A 31 7.62 5.21 16.51
N SER A 32 7.17 3.95 16.37
CA SER A 32 7.98 2.90 15.77
C SER A 32 8.20 3.16 14.27
N PHE A 33 7.16 3.60 13.56
CA PHE A 33 7.27 3.96 12.15
C PHE A 33 8.25 5.11 11.94
N ARG A 34 8.12 6.19 12.72
CA ARG A 34 9.04 7.35 12.70
C ARG A 34 10.47 6.93 13.03
N THR A 35 10.67 6.13 14.07
CA THR A 35 12.00 5.65 14.47
C THR A 35 12.65 4.85 13.33
N ASN A 36 11.88 4.01 12.65
CA ASN A 36 12.37 3.24 11.51
C ASN A 36 12.73 4.15 10.32
N LEU A 37 11.91 5.16 10.01
CA LEU A 37 12.25 6.17 8.99
C LEU A 37 13.57 6.89 9.30
N ILE A 38 13.78 7.33 10.54
CA ILE A 38 15.03 7.99 10.96
C ILE A 38 16.23 7.04 10.76
N LYS A 39 16.10 5.78 11.19
CA LYS A 39 17.15 4.77 11.08
C LYS A 39 17.51 4.40 9.63
N THR A 40 16.66 4.70 8.65
CA THR A 40 17.04 4.54 7.24
C THR A 40 18.11 5.54 6.80
N THR A 41 18.39 6.58 7.60
CA THR A 41 19.33 7.68 7.28
C THR A 41 18.99 8.46 6.00
N LEU A 42 17.81 8.23 5.41
CA LEU A 42 17.34 8.93 4.21
C LEU A 42 16.67 10.27 4.54
N PHE A 43 16.25 10.44 5.78
CA PHE A 43 15.53 11.61 6.26
C PHE A 43 16.24 12.15 7.50
N SER A 44 16.32 13.48 7.65
CA SER A 44 16.64 14.08 8.95
C SER A 44 15.53 13.75 9.94
N GLU A 45 15.81 13.88 11.23
CA GLU A 45 14.80 13.63 12.27
C GLU A 45 13.54 14.48 12.10
N GLU A 46 13.71 15.77 11.79
CA GLU A 46 12.62 16.70 11.54
C GLU A 46 11.80 16.31 10.30
N PHE A 47 12.47 15.92 9.21
CA PHE A 47 11.77 15.45 8.01
C PHE A 47 11.03 14.13 8.28
N ALA A 48 11.66 13.15 8.95
CA ALA A 48 11.03 11.87 9.27
C ALA A 48 9.76 12.06 10.13
N ASN A 49 9.78 13.05 11.01
CA ASN A 49 8.66 13.47 11.83
C ASN A 49 7.44 13.84 10.99
N ILE A 50 7.61 14.83 10.13
CA ILE A 50 6.56 15.36 9.26
C ILE A 50 6.12 14.29 8.26
N PHE A 51 7.09 13.61 7.65
CA PHE A 51 6.85 12.62 6.61
C PHE A 51 6.09 11.40 7.14
N SER A 52 6.34 10.99 8.38
CA SER A 52 5.62 9.86 9.01
C SER A 52 4.11 10.11 9.08
N VAL A 53 3.70 11.34 9.45
CA VAL A 53 2.30 11.75 9.54
C VAL A 53 1.70 11.92 8.14
N ILE A 54 2.43 12.56 7.22
CA ILE A 54 1.99 12.74 5.83
C ILE A 54 1.70 11.40 5.15
N ILE A 55 2.58 10.40 5.33
CA ILE A 55 2.38 9.07 4.73
C ILE A 55 1.05 8.47 5.22
N ILE A 56 0.77 8.52 6.52
CA ILE A 56 -0.48 7.96 7.06
C ILE A 56 -1.70 8.72 6.53
N ILE A 57 -1.64 10.05 6.43
CA ILE A 57 -2.72 10.86 5.86
C ILE A 57 -2.97 10.44 4.40
N ILE A 58 -1.91 10.24 3.61
CA ILE A 58 -2.01 9.77 2.22
C ILE A 58 -2.67 8.38 2.17
N GLU A 59 -2.25 7.44 3.02
CA GLU A 59 -2.81 6.09 3.07
C GLU A 59 -4.31 6.11 3.40
N ILE A 60 -4.71 6.85 4.44
CA ILE A 60 -6.12 7.02 4.83
C ILE A 60 -6.92 7.68 3.70
N SER A 61 -6.36 8.71 3.07
CA SER A 61 -7.02 9.39 1.93
C SER A 61 -7.26 8.44 0.76
N ILE A 62 -6.33 7.51 0.50
CA ILE A 62 -6.48 6.51 -0.55
C ILE A 62 -7.53 5.46 -0.19
N ILE A 63 -7.63 5.06 1.08
CA ILE A 63 -8.71 4.18 1.56
C ILE A 63 -10.07 4.84 1.34
N LEU A 64 -10.21 6.12 1.70
CA LEU A 64 -11.44 6.88 1.45
C LEU A 64 -11.73 7.01 -0.05
N LEU A 65 -10.70 7.27 -0.87
CA LEU A 65 -10.84 7.36 -2.31
C LEU A 65 -11.29 6.04 -2.94
N LEU A 66 -10.78 4.90 -2.46
CA LEU A 66 -11.25 3.58 -2.88
C LEU A 66 -12.76 3.45 -2.64
N ILE A 67 -13.24 3.82 -1.46
CA ILE A 67 -14.66 3.75 -1.09
C ILE A 67 -15.53 4.68 -1.95
N ILE A 68 -15.10 5.94 -2.15
CA ILE A 68 -15.86 6.95 -2.89
C ILE A 68 -15.84 6.70 -4.39
N SER A 69 -14.68 6.31 -4.94
CA SER A 69 -14.47 6.13 -6.38
C SER A 69 -13.57 4.93 -6.65
N LYS A 70 -14.21 3.76 -6.88
CA LYS A 70 -13.52 2.48 -7.13
C LYS A 70 -12.39 2.62 -8.16
N MET A 71 -12.69 3.22 -9.32
CA MET A 71 -11.74 3.31 -10.44
C MET A 71 -10.54 4.20 -10.11
N LYS A 72 -10.78 5.41 -9.59
CA LYS A 72 -9.70 6.34 -9.21
C LYS A 72 -8.89 5.79 -8.05
N GLY A 73 -9.57 5.23 -7.05
CA GLY A 73 -8.93 4.62 -5.88
C GLY A 73 -8.03 3.45 -6.26
N LEU A 74 -8.45 2.55 -7.15
CA LEU A 74 -7.64 1.42 -7.60
C LEU A 74 -6.35 1.87 -8.31
N LEU A 75 -6.44 2.90 -9.17
CA LEU A 75 -5.26 3.46 -9.85
C LEU A 75 -4.29 4.12 -8.85
N VAL A 76 -4.80 4.97 -7.96
CA VAL A 76 -3.96 5.66 -6.97
C VAL A 76 -3.36 4.67 -5.97
N PHE A 77 -4.12 3.67 -5.53
CA PHE A 77 -3.62 2.55 -4.72
C PHE A 77 -2.51 1.80 -5.44
N CYS A 78 -2.70 1.45 -6.72
CA CYS A 78 -1.69 0.76 -7.52
C CYS A 78 -0.39 1.59 -7.60
N PHE A 79 -0.51 2.89 -7.84
CA PHE A 79 0.64 3.79 -7.88
C PHE A 79 1.36 3.86 -6.53
N LEU A 80 0.63 3.93 -5.41
CA LEU A 80 1.22 3.94 -4.08
C LEU A 80 1.97 2.64 -3.79
N ILE A 81 1.37 1.48 -4.06
CA ILE A 81 2.04 0.17 -3.83
C ILE A 81 3.27 0.04 -4.74
N LEU A 82 3.22 0.55 -5.97
CA LEU A 82 4.40 0.59 -6.85
C LEU A 82 5.50 1.47 -6.27
N SER A 83 5.18 2.70 -5.85
CA SER A 83 6.13 3.61 -5.20
C SER A 83 6.75 2.99 -3.94
N PHE A 84 5.93 2.33 -3.12
CA PHE A 84 6.40 1.63 -1.94
C PHE A 84 7.31 0.44 -2.27
N THR A 85 7.01 -0.29 -3.35
CA THR A 85 7.86 -1.38 -3.87
C THR A 85 9.24 -0.88 -4.31
N LEU A 86 9.29 0.29 -4.97
CA LEU A 86 10.54 0.94 -5.33
C LEU A 86 11.31 1.37 -4.09
N TYR A 87 10.64 1.97 -3.10
CA TYR A 87 11.24 2.37 -1.83
C TYR A 87 11.90 1.20 -1.10
N ILE A 88 11.18 0.09 -0.89
CA ILE A 88 11.76 -1.08 -0.18
C ILE A 88 12.89 -1.75 -0.99
N SER A 89 12.83 -1.70 -2.32
CA SER A 89 13.90 -2.20 -3.19
C SER A 89 15.15 -1.32 -3.10
N PHE A 90 14.97 -0.01 -3.01
CA PHE A 90 16.07 0.92 -2.76
C PHE A 90 16.70 0.71 -1.37
N LEU A 91 15.89 0.53 -0.33
CA LEU A 91 16.38 0.18 1.01
C LEU A 91 17.16 -1.15 0.99
N ARG A 92 16.67 -2.15 0.25
CA ARG A 92 17.38 -3.43 0.09
C ARG A 92 18.73 -3.24 -0.59
N TYR A 93 18.80 -2.44 -1.64
CA TYR A 93 20.05 -2.10 -2.31
C TYR A 93 21.05 -1.42 -1.37
N LYS A 94 20.57 -0.58 -0.43
CA LYS A 94 21.38 0.06 0.60
C LYS A 94 21.70 -0.84 1.81
N GLY A 95 21.19 -2.07 1.86
CA GLY A 95 21.35 -2.96 3.02
C GLY A 95 20.50 -2.59 4.24
N LEU A 96 19.51 -1.70 4.09
CA LEU A 96 18.71 -1.12 5.16
C LEU A 96 17.26 -1.66 5.22
N TYR A 97 16.97 -2.74 4.48
CA TYR A 97 15.61 -3.25 4.34
C TYR A 97 14.95 -3.64 5.67
N GLU A 98 15.71 -4.19 6.63
CA GLU A 98 15.19 -4.62 7.93
C GLU A 98 14.62 -3.44 8.76
N ILE A 99 14.93 -2.21 8.35
CA ILE A 99 14.51 -0.95 8.97
C ILE A 99 13.33 -0.31 8.21
N CYS A 100 12.66 -1.04 7.31
CA CYS A 100 11.60 -0.48 6.45
C CYS A 100 10.40 0.12 7.18
N GLY A 101 10.17 -0.25 8.46
CA GLY A 101 9.13 0.33 9.30
C GLY A 101 7.70 0.01 8.87
N CYS A 102 7.48 -1.18 8.29
CA CYS A 102 6.16 -1.58 7.84
C CYS A 102 5.21 -1.85 9.02
N GLY A 103 3.91 -1.57 8.85
CA GLY A 103 2.91 -1.79 9.88
C GLY A 103 2.40 -3.24 9.94
N GLY A 104 2.06 -3.70 11.15
CA GLY A 104 1.33 -4.95 11.38
C GLY A 104 2.09 -6.20 10.91
N ILE A 105 1.40 -7.06 10.15
CA ILE A 105 1.91 -8.37 9.72
C ILE A 105 3.08 -8.28 8.73
N LEU A 106 3.34 -7.09 8.18
CA LEU A 106 4.47 -6.85 7.28
C LEU A 106 5.75 -6.47 8.02
N ASN A 107 5.67 -6.18 9.32
CA ASN A 107 6.85 -5.85 10.12
C ASN A 107 7.72 -7.10 10.30
N GLY A 108 9.03 -7.00 10.00
CA GLY A 108 9.97 -8.12 10.08
C GLY A 108 9.83 -9.17 8.97
N LEU A 109 8.97 -8.95 7.97
CA LEU A 109 8.82 -9.88 6.84
C LEU A 109 10.07 -9.86 5.95
N SER A 110 10.53 -11.03 5.49
CA SER A 110 11.68 -11.09 4.58
C SER A 110 11.41 -10.35 3.26
N TYR A 111 12.45 -9.73 2.69
CA TYR A 111 12.34 -8.92 1.46
C TYR A 111 11.63 -9.66 0.31
N LYS A 112 11.95 -10.94 0.12
CA LYS A 112 11.37 -11.76 -0.94
C LYS A 112 9.86 -11.91 -0.79
N TYR A 113 9.37 -12.16 0.42
CA TYR A 113 7.93 -12.28 0.65
C TYR A 113 7.23 -10.93 0.54
N HIS A 114 7.88 -9.85 0.98
CA HIS A 114 7.29 -8.52 0.91
C HIS A 114 7.10 -8.05 -0.54
N ILE A 115 8.13 -8.19 -1.39
CA ILE A 115 8.00 -7.88 -2.83
C ILE A 115 6.91 -8.74 -3.48
N LEU A 116 6.84 -10.04 -3.13
CA LEU A 116 5.80 -10.92 -3.65
C LEU A 116 4.38 -10.44 -3.28
N ILE A 117 4.18 -9.98 -2.04
CA ILE A 117 2.89 -9.40 -1.60
C ILE A 117 2.59 -8.15 -2.42
N ASN A 118 3.54 -7.21 -2.54
CA ASN A 118 3.29 -5.97 -3.26
C ASN A 118 2.95 -6.21 -4.75
N ILE A 119 3.67 -7.12 -5.41
CA ILE A 119 3.38 -7.49 -6.80
C ILE A 119 1.98 -8.09 -6.92
N ARG A 120 1.58 -8.96 -5.99
CA ARG A 120 0.23 -9.53 -5.97
C ARG A 120 -0.85 -8.45 -5.78
N LEU A 121 -0.61 -7.46 -4.91
CA LEU A 121 -1.53 -6.34 -4.71
C LEU A 121 -1.67 -5.47 -5.97
N ILE A 122 -0.55 -5.18 -6.65
CA ILE A 122 -0.53 -4.43 -7.91
C ILE A 122 -1.35 -5.15 -8.98
N ILE A 123 -1.06 -6.43 -9.23
CA ILE A 123 -1.77 -7.24 -10.23
C ILE A 123 -3.26 -7.33 -9.89
N SER A 124 -3.59 -7.54 -8.63
CA SER A 124 -4.98 -7.62 -8.14
C SER A 124 -5.74 -6.30 -8.34
N SER A 125 -5.07 -5.17 -8.12
CA SER A 125 -5.64 -3.83 -8.36
C SER A 125 -5.94 -3.62 -9.84
N LEU A 126 -4.95 -3.89 -10.71
CA LEU A 126 -5.10 -3.75 -12.16
C LEU A 126 -6.18 -4.68 -12.73
N TYR A 127 -6.25 -5.93 -12.24
CA TYR A 127 -7.30 -6.87 -12.64
C TYR A 127 -8.69 -6.34 -12.28
N SER A 128 -8.87 -5.88 -11.04
CA SER A 128 -10.17 -5.34 -10.58
C SER A 128 -10.56 -4.09 -11.37
N PHE A 129 -9.58 -3.21 -11.64
CA PHE A 129 -9.77 -2.02 -12.47
C PHE A 129 -10.22 -2.36 -13.88
N TYR A 130 -9.53 -3.30 -14.55
CA TYR A 130 -9.87 -3.72 -15.91
C TYR A 130 -11.28 -4.30 -16.00
N ILE A 131 -11.66 -5.17 -15.06
CA ILE A 131 -13.01 -5.76 -15.04
C ILE A 131 -14.09 -4.71 -14.79
N PHE A 132 -13.86 -3.77 -13.87
CA PHE A 132 -14.82 -2.70 -13.62
C PHE A 132 -14.97 -1.74 -14.81
N ASN A 133 -13.88 -1.41 -15.51
CA ASN A 133 -13.93 -0.59 -16.72
C ASN A 133 -14.67 -1.28 -17.86
N TYR A 134 -14.33 -2.54 -18.12
CA TYR A 134 -14.94 -3.31 -19.19
C TYR A 134 -16.47 -3.42 -19.02
N ILE A 135 -16.94 -3.62 -17.78
CA ILE A 135 -18.38 -3.71 -17.47
C ILE A 135 -19.07 -2.35 -17.56
N SER A 136 -18.38 -1.24 -17.27
CA SER A 136 -18.97 0.09 -17.47
C SER A 136 -19.14 0.45 -18.95
N ASP A 137 -18.28 -0.07 -19.83
CA ASP A 137 -18.35 0.19 -21.27
C ASP A 137 -19.46 -0.63 -21.97
N GLU A 138 -19.93 -1.72 -21.36
CA GLU A 138 -21.03 -2.56 -21.87
C GLU A 138 -22.44 -2.09 -21.44
N LYS A 139 -22.56 -1.02 -20.65
CA LYS A 139 -23.83 -0.44 -20.20
C LYS A 139 -24.15 0.87 -20.92
#